data_AF-A0AAJ2F4F7-F1
#
_entry.id   AF-A0AAJ2F4F7-F1
#
_cell.length_a   1.000
_cell.length_b   1.000
_cell.length_c   1.000
_cell.angle_alpha   90.00
_cell.angle_beta   90.00
_cell.angle_gamma   90.00
#
_symmetry.space_group_name_H-M   'P 1'
#
loop_
_entity.id
_entity.type
_entity.pdbx_description
1 polymer ?
#
loop_
_entity_poly.entity_id
_entity_poly.type
_entity_poly.pdbx_seq_one_letter_code
_entity_poly.pdbx_strand_id
1 'polypeptide(L)'
;MVSEVEKIQKKTSCEHQSECMKLVQLIVDGQASEEQIAQFKQNMDKCLPCEKGYELEKCIKETMQLRLEKKCVPTSLIDCIKKKISAL
;
A
#
# COMPACT_ATOMS: atom_id res chain seq x y z
N MET A 1 -34.90 -16.33 -1.80
CA MET A 1 -33.92 -16.38 -0.70
C MET A 1 -33.13 -15.08 -0.75
N VAL A 2 -33.50 -14.14 0.10
CA VAL A 2 -32.98 -12.77 0.09
C VAL A 2 -31.72 -12.78 0.96
N SER A 3 -30.55 -12.62 0.35
CA SER A 3 -29.30 -12.53 1.10
C SER A 3 -29.26 -11.17 1.81
N GLU A 4 -29.48 -11.20 3.11
CA GLU A 4 -29.35 -10.04 3.99
C GLU A 4 -27.89 -9.56 3.97
N VAL A 5 -27.65 -8.45 3.26
CA VAL A 5 -26.39 -7.72 3.33
C VAL A 5 -26.40 -6.96 4.65
N GLU A 6 -25.78 -7.54 5.67
CA GLU A 6 -25.53 -6.84 6.93
C GLU A 6 -24.72 -5.57 6.65
N LYS A 7 -25.36 -4.40 6.80
CA LYS A 7 -24.68 -3.10 6.72
C LYS A 7 -23.73 -2.98 7.91
N ILE A 8 -22.47 -3.34 7.72
CA ILE A 8 -21.41 -3.05 8.69
C ILE A 8 -21.24 -1.53 8.72
N GLN A 9 -21.69 -0.90 9.81
CA GLN A 9 -21.52 0.53 10.02
C GLN A 9 -20.02 0.83 10.25
N LYS A 10 -19.38 1.45 9.27
CA LYS A 10 -17.96 1.85 9.35
C LYS A 10 -17.76 2.88 10.46
N LYS A 11 -16.70 2.72 11.26
CA LYS A 11 -16.31 3.75 12.23
C LYS A 11 -15.83 5.01 11.50
N THR A 12 -16.18 6.18 12.03
CA THR A 12 -15.84 7.49 11.45
C THR A 12 -14.59 8.12 12.07
N SER A 13 -14.10 7.56 13.17
CA SER A 13 -12.85 7.94 13.86
C SER A 13 -11.96 6.71 14.08
N CYS A 14 -10.64 6.89 14.08
CA CYS A 14 -9.67 5.84 14.36
C CYS A 14 -8.73 6.26 15.50
N GLU A 15 -8.80 5.57 16.63
CA GLU A 15 -7.91 5.80 17.78
C GLU A 15 -6.44 5.50 17.45
N HIS A 16 -6.21 4.55 16.54
CA HIS A 16 -4.88 4.15 16.06
C HIS A 16 -4.50 4.85 14.75
N GLN A 17 -5.00 6.06 14.49
CA GLN A 17 -4.80 6.76 13.21
C GLN A 17 -3.32 6.83 12.82
N SER A 18 -2.42 7.18 13.75
CA SER A 18 -0.99 7.31 13.48
C SER A 18 -0.36 6.00 12.98
N GLU A 19 -0.63 4.89 13.68
CA GLU A 19 -0.09 3.57 13.32
C GLU A 19 -0.71 3.05 12.03
N CYS A 20 -2.01 3.25 11.86
CA CYS A 20 -2.72 2.90 10.63
C CYS A 20 -2.16 3.67 9.43
N MET A 21 -1.87 4.96 9.57
CA MET A 21 -1.30 5.76 8.47
C MET A 21 0.13 5.32 8.13
N LYS A 22 0.97 5.00 9.12
CA LYS A 22 2.30 4.42 8.85
C LYS A 22 2.18 3.11 8.07
N LEU A 23 1.24 2.25 8.44
CA LEU A 23 1.00 1.00 7.73
C LEU A 23 0.48 1.23 6.31
N VAL A 24 -0.44 2.19 6.12
CA VAL A 24 -0.91 2.60 4.78
C VAL A 24 0.27 3.03 3.90
N GLN A 25 1.19 3.84 4.42
CA GLN A 25 2.36 4.30 3.69
C GLN A 25 3.27 3.14 3.29
N LEU A 26 3.57 2.22 4.21
CA LEU A 26 4.35 1.01 3.92
C LEU A 26 3.68 0.15 2.82
N ILE A 27 2.36 0.01 2.87
CA ILE A 27 1.59 -0.75 1.86
C ILE A 27 1.65 -0.04 0.51
N VAL A 28 1.36 1.25 0.47
CA VAL A 28 1.38 2.06 -0.77
C VAL A 28 2.76 2.04 -1.39
N ASP A 29 3.83 2.10 -0.60
CA ASP A 29 5.22 2.04 -1.08
C ASP A 29 5.68 0.65 -1.51
N GLY A 30 4.96 -0.42 -1.17
CA GLY A 30 5.35 -1.80 -1.45
C GLY A 30 6.42 -2.34 -0.49
N GLN A 31 6.49 -1.77 0.72
CA GLN A 31 7.44 -2.12 1.78
C GLN A 31 6.80 -2.92 2.92
N ALA A 32 5.48 -3.09 2.91
CA ALA A 32 4.77 -3.91 3.90
C ALA A 32 4.91 -5.41 3.60
N SER A 33 5.03 -6.22 4.65
CA SER A 33 4.99 -7.69 4.53
C SER A 33 3.58 -8.21 4.23
N GLU A 34 3.48 -9.46 3.80
CA GLU A 34 2.19 -10.08 3.46
C GLU A 34 1.24 -10.13 4.67
N GLU A 35 1.77 -10.38 5.88
CA GLU A 35 0.96 -10.36 7.10
C GLU A 35 0.41 -8.97 7.38
N GLN A 36 1.24 -7.94 7.22
CA GLN A 36 0.87 -6.53 7.42
C GLN A 36 -0.25 -6.10 6.46
N ILE A 37 -0.15 -6.49 5.19
CA ILE A 37 -1.18 -6.22 4.17
C ILE A 37 -2.49 -6.93 4.55
N ALA A 38 -2.43 -8.20 4.95
CA ALA A 38 -3.61 -8.96 5.34
C ALA A 38 -4.30 -8.36 6.58
N GLN A 39 -3.52 -7.99 7.61
CA GLN A 39 -4.02 -7.34 8.82
C GLN A 39 -4.70 -6.01 8.54
N PHE A 40 -4.14 -5.21 7.62
CA PHE A 40 -4.75 -3.95 7.22
C PHE A 40 -6.08 -4.18 6.49
N LYS A 41 -6.10 -5.08 5.49
CA LYS A 41 -7.30 -5.38 4.70
C LYS A 41 -8.47 -5.88 5.54
N GLN A 42 -8.21 -6.71 6.56
CA GLN A 42 -9.26 -7.23 7.45
C GLN A 42 -10.00 -6.13 8.24
N ASN A 43 -9.36 -4.98 8.45
CA ASN A 43 -9.86 -3.90 9.29
C ASN A 43 -10.25 -2.64 8.50
N MET A 44 -9.72 -2.48 7.29
CA MET A 44 -9.95 -1.30 6.43
C MET A 44 -11.43 -1.12 6.09
N ASP A 45 -12.13 -2.19 5.72
CA ASP A 45 -13.56 -2.15 5.38
C ASP A 45 -14.47 -1.78 6.55
N LYS A 46 -13.94 -1.73 7.78
CA LYS A 46 -14.65 -1.35 8.99
C LYS A 46 -14.32 0.08 9.44
N CYS A 47 -13.38 0.75 8.78
CA CYS A 47 -12.80 2.01 9.21
C CYS A 47 -12.75 3.04 8.07
N LEU A 48 -13.75 3.92 8.04
CA LEU A 48 -13.86 4.97 7.02
C LEU A 48 -12.60 5.88 6.94
N PRO A 49 -11.98 6.35 8.05
CA PRO A 49 -10.78 7.18 7.93
C PRO A 49 -9.55 6.41 7.41
N CYS A 50 -9.41 5.11 7.69
CA CYS A 50 -8.32 4.31 7.14
C CYS A 50 -8.54 3.98 5.66
N GLU A 51 -9.77 3.69 5.26
CA GLU A 51 -10.14 3.51 3.85
C GLU A 51 -9.85 4.77 3.04
N LYS A 52 -10.35 5.94 3.50
CA LYS A 52 -10.10 7.22 2.83
C LYS A 52 -8.61 7.60 2.83
N GLY A 53 -7.90 7.32 3.93
CA GLY A 53 -6.46 7.56 4.02
C GLY A 53 -5.67 6.71 3.02
N TYR A 54 -6.03 5.43 2.89
CA TYR A 54 -5.42 4.54 1.91
C TYR A 54 -5.67 5.01 0.47
N GLU A 55 -6.91 5.38 0.14
CA GLU A 55 -7.24 5.90 -1.19
C GLU A 55 -6.48 7.19 -1.51
N LEU A 56 -6.36 8.10 -0.52
CA LEU A 56 -5.62 9.35 -0.67
C LEU A 56 -4.13 9.10 -0.94
N GLU A 57 -3.44 8.31 -0.10
CA GLU A 57 -2.01 8.03 -0.26
C GLU A 57 -1.73 7.30 -1.58
N LYS A 58 -2.61 6.38 -1.98
CA LYS A 58 -2.54 5.71 -3.29
C LYS A 58 -2.64 6.72 -4.44
N CYS A 59 -3.63 7.62 -4.41
CA CYS A 59 -3.81 8.66 -5.42
C CYS A 59 -2.61 9.61 -5.51
N ILE A 60 -2.02 9.97 -4.36
CA ILE A 60 -0.79 10.78 -4.31
C ILE A 60 0.36 10.04 -5.01
N LYS A 61 0.59 8.76 -4.69
CA LYS A 61 1.64 7.96 -5.33
C LYS A 61 1.42 7.84 -6.84
N GLU A 62 0.20 7.56 -7.29
CA GLU A 62 -0.15 7.48 -8.71
C GLU A 62 0.10 8.81 -9.42
N THR A 63 -0.32 9.92 -8.82
CA THR A 63 -0.09 11.27 -9.36
C THR A 63 1.39 11.60 -9.46
N MET A 64 2.19 11.23 -8.45
CA MET A 64 3.64 11.38 -8.49
C MET A 64 4.24 10.56 -9.63
N GLN A 65 3.82 9.30 -9.81
CA GLN A 65 4.31 8.43 -10.88
C GLN A 65 4.05 8.98 -12.29
N LEU A 66 2.95 9.70 -12.49
CA LEU A 66 2.65 10.36 -13.78
C LEU A 66 3.65 11.47 -14.12
N ARG A 67 4.30 12.06 -13.11
CA ARG A 67 5.26 13.17 -13.28
C ARG A 67 6.72 12.72 -13.33
N LEU A 68 6.98 11.43 -13.11
CA LEU A 68 8.33 10.88 -13.11
C LEU A 68 8.72 10.43 -14.52
N GLU A 69 9.91 10.85 -14.97
CA GLU A 69 10.52 10.30 -16.17
C GLU A 69 11.17 8.96 -15.85
N LYS A 70 10.72 7.89 -16.52
CA LYS A 70 11.36 6.58 -16.43
C LYS A 70 12.62 6.56 -17.29
N LYS A 71 13.78 6.65 -16.63
CA LYS A 71 15.09 6.53 -17.31
C LYS A 71 15.49 5.07 -17.46
N CYS A 72 16.07 4.73 -18.61
CA CYS A 72 16.69 3.43 -18.80
C CYS A 72 17.85 3.25 -17.81
N VAL A 73 17.88 2.10 -17.15
CA VAL A 73 18.99 1.74 -16.27
C VAL A 73 20.21 1.40 -17.14
N PRO A 74 21.41 1.95 -16.85
CA PRO A 74 22.62 1.63 -17.60
C PRO A 74 22.91 0.12 -17.59
N THR A 75 23.24 -0.46 -18.75
CA THR A 75 23.53 -1.90 -18.91
C THR A 75 24.63 -2.36 -17.96
N SER A 76 25.66 -1.53 -17.76
CA SER A 76 26.76 -1.80 -16.83
C SER A 76 26.30 -2.03 -15.39
N LEU A 77 25.26 -1.31 -14.94
CA LEU A 77 24.68 -1.48 -13.61
C LEU A 77 23.90 -2.80 -13.54
N ILE A 78 23.13 -3.12 -14.57
CA ILE A 78 22.39 -4.39 -14.68
C ILE A 78 23.36 -5.57 -14.62
N ASP A 79 24.44 -5.54 -15.40
CA ASP A 79 25.45 -6.61 -15.42
C ASP A 79 26.18 -6.74 -14.08
N CYS A 80 26.48 -5.62 -13.42
CA CYS A 80 27.08 -5.63 -12.09
C CYS A 80 26.16 -6.30 -11.05
N ILE A 81 24.87 -5.96 -11.06
CA ILE A 81 23.86 -6.57 -10.17
C ILE A 81 23.75 -8.08 -10.44
N LYS A 82 23.60 -8.49 -11.70
CA LYS A 82 23.51 -9.90 -12.09
C LYS A 82 24.71 -10.71 -11.61
N LYS A 83 25.93 -10.20 -11.81
CA LYS A 83 27.16 -10.86 -11.36
C LYS A 83 27.22 -11.06 -9.85
N LYS A 84 26.74 -10.08 -9.06
CA LYS A 84 26.69 -10.20 -7.59
C LYS A 84 25.66 -11.22 -7.12
N ILE A 85 24.52 -11.34 -7.81
CA ILE A 85 23.49 -12.33 -7.49
C ILE A 85 23.92 -13.76 -7.87
N SER A 86 24.56 -13.93 -9.02
CA SER A 86 25.02 -15.26 -9.49
C SER A 86 26.27 -15.78 -8.78
N ALA A 87 26.96 -14.92 -8.02
CA ALA A 87 28.13 -15.28 -7.22
C ALA A 87 27.78 -15.65 -5.77
N LEU A 88 26.49 -15.70 -5.44
CA LEU A 88 25.93 -16.30 -4.22
C LEU A 88 25.57 -17.76 -4.49
#